data_AF-G5J6Z1-F1
#
_entry.id   AF-G5J6Z1-F1
#
_cell.length_a   1.000
_cell.length_b   1.000
_cell.length_c   1.000
_cell.angle_alpha   90.00
_cell.angle_beta   90.00
_cell.angle_gamma   90.00
#
_symmetry.space_group_name_H-M   'P 1'
#
loop_
_entity.id
_entity.type
_entity.pdbx_description
1 polymer ?
#
loop_
_entity_poly.entity_id
_entity_poly.type
_entity_poly.pdbx_seq_one_letter_code
_entity_poly.pdbx_strand_id
1 'polypeptide(L)'
;MGKSKTKRKTKKKKQDSMIRTDVWTLKVTSLEKKLLLLTVAEYRRFLKPLVFIVNAEWKSIGNLTDKEKVNYLEKSIHVTSKNPQIKYSYYQKV
;
A
#
# COMPACT_ATOMS: atom_id res chain seq x y z
N MET A 1 -59.11 -28.08 -2.30
CA MET A 1 -58.28 -27.22 -3.19
C MET A 1 -57.29 -26.44 -2.33
N GLY A 2 -56.07 -26.96 -2.09
CA GLY A 2 -55.04 -26.27 -1.30
C GLY A 2 -53.69 -26.38 -2.00
N LYS A 3 -53.28 -25.32 -2.70
CA LYS A 3 -52.04 -25.28 -3.48
C LYS A 3 -50.83 -25.28 -2.55
N SER A 4 -50.05 -26.37 -2.55
CA SER A 4 -48.76 -26.45 -1.88
C SER A 4 -47.78 -25.45 -2.50
N LYS A 5 -47.34 -24.45 -1.72
CA LYS A 5 -46.35 -23.47 -2.17
C LYS A 5 -44.96 -24.07 -2.06
N THR A 6 -44.41 -24.54 -3.19
CA THR A 6 -43.02 -24.96 -3.30
C THR A 6 -42.09 -23.78 -2.99
N LYS A 7 -41.38 -23.85 -1.85
CA LYS A 7 -40.36 -22.85 -1.47
C LYS A 7 -39.22 -22.91 -2.50
N ARG A 8 -39.12 -21.90 -3.37
CA ARG A 8 -37.96 -21.69 -4.26
C ARG A 8 -36.71 -21.52 -3.40
N LYS A 9 -35.79 -22.48 -3.45
CA LYS A 9 -34.45 -22.36 -2.87
C LYS A 9 -33.68 -21.31 -3.67
N THR A 10 -33.61 -20.07 -3.18
CA THR A 10 -32.68 -19.07 -3.69
C THR A 10 -31.26 -19.57 -3.46
N LYS A 11 -30.50 -19.80 -4.55
CA LYS A 11 -29.07 -20.11 -4.50
C LYS A 11 -28.37 -18.96 -3.76
N LYS A 12 -27.90 -19.21 -2.53
CA LYS A 12 -27.11 -18.27 -1.76
C LYS A 12 -25.84 -17.97 -2.58
N LYS A 13 -25.65 -16.70 -2.99
CA LYS A 13 -24.47 -16.27 -3.75
C LYS A 13 -23.24 -16.65 -2.92
N LYS A 14 -22.38 -17.52 -3.47
CA LYS A 14 -21.13 -17.92 -2.81
C LYS A 14 -20.31 -16.64 -2.64
N GLN A 15 -20.09 -16.24 -1.40
CA GLN A 15 -19.26 -15.08 -1.11
C GLN A 15 -17.84 -15.42 -1.57
N ASP A 16 -17.23 -14.59 -2.42
CA ASP A 16 -15.84 -14.78 -2.79
C ASP A 16 -15.02 -14.82 -1.52
N SER A 17 -14.33 -15.93 -1.30
CA SER A 17 -13.47 -16.11 -0.14
C SER A 17 -12.38 -15.06 -0.20
N MET A 18 -12.31 -14.18 0.80
CA MET A 18 -11.22 -13.23 0.98
C MET A 18 -9.88 -13.97 0.80
N ILE A 19 -9.16 -13.63 -0.26
CA ILE A 19 -7.89 -14.28 -0.60
C ILE A 19 -6.87 -13.88 0.48
N ARG A 20 -6.48 -14.84 1.32
CA ARG A 20 -5.46 -14.69 2.36
C ARG A 20 -4.08 -14.94 1.77
N THR A 21 -3.41 -13.88 1.34
CA THR A 21 -2.05 -13.96 0.78
C THR A 21 -0.96 -14.15 1.84
N ASP A 22 -1.28 -13.95 3.11
CA ASP A 22 -0.39 -14.13 4.26
C ASP A 22 -0.03 -15.60 4.53
N VAL A 23 -0.82 -16.54 4.04
CA VAL A 23 -0.57 -18.00 4.17
C VAL A 23 0.00 -18.62 2.89
N TRP A 24 0.27 -17.82 1.87
CA TRP A 24 0.76 -18.32 0.60
C TRP A 24 2.24 -18.67 0.70
N THR A 25 2.56 -19.94 0.44
CA THR A 25 3.95 -20.36 0.31
C THR A 25 4.39 -20.10 -1.12
N LEU A 26 5.28 -19.12 -1.30
CA LEU A 26 5.86 -18.83 -2.60
C LEU A 26 6.81 -19.97 -3.00
N LYS A 27 6.57 -20.60 -4.15
CA LYS A 27 7.50 -21.54 -4.76
C LYS A 27 8.57 -20.74 -5.48
N VAL A 28 9.72 -20.58 -4.84
CA VAL A 28 10.85 -19.80 -5.34
C VAL A 28 12.14 -20.58 -5.14
N THR A 29 13.06 -20.42 -6.08
CA THR A 29 14.45 -20.88 -5.93
C THR A 29 15.16 -20.11 -4.81
N SER A 30 16.31 -20.61 -4.35
CA SER A 30 17.11 -19.93 -3.33
C SER A 30 17.56 -18.53 -3.75
N LEU A 31 17.86 -18.34 -5.04
CA LEU A 31 18.25 -17.03 -5.59
C LEU A 31 17.08 -16.05 -5.57
N GLU A 32 15.92 -16.46 -6.08
CA GLU A 32 14.70 -15.63 -6.08
C GLU A 32 14.27 -15.26 -4.67
N LYS A 33 14.35 -16.20 -3.72
CA LYS A 33 14.07 -15.92 -2.31
C LYS A 33 14.99 -14.83 -1.76
N LYS A 34 16.29 -14.89 -2.07
CA LYS A 34 17.26 -13.86 -1.67
C LYS A 34 16.90 -12.50 -2.28
N LEU A 35 16.57 -12.46 -3.57
CA LEU A 35 16.17 -11.22 -4.25
C LEU A 35 14.89 -10.63 -3.65
N LEU A 36 13.88 -11.46 -3.38
CA LEU A 36 12.63 -11.03 -2.73
C LEU A 36 12.89 -10.41 -1.34
N LEU A 37 13.77 -11.01 -0.54
CA LEU A 37 14.13 -10.46 0.76
C LEU A 37 14.85 -9.11 0.63
N LEU A 38 15.74 -8.96 -0.35
CA LEU A 38 16.41 -7.68 -0.64
C LEU A 38 15.38 -6.62 -1.08
N THR A 39 14.45 -6.96 -1.97
CA THR A 39 13.38 -6.05 -2.39
C THR A 39 12.52 -5.60 -1.20
N VAL A 40 12.15 -6.52 -0.32
CA VAL A 40 11.39 -6.19 0.90
C VAL A 40 12.22 -5.30 1.84
N ALA A 41 13.52 -5.54 1.97
CA ALA A 41 14.40 -4.73 2.78
C ALA A 41 14.50 -3.29 2.26
N GLU A 42 14.71 -3.11 0.96
CA GLU A 42 14.75 -1.79 0.33
C GLU A 42 13.41 -1.07 0.45
N TYR A 43 12.31 -1.78 0.20
CA TYR A 43 10.96 -1.21 0.34
C TYR A 43 10.70 -0.71 1.77
N ARG A 44 11.09 -1.50 2.79
CA ARG A 44 10.96 -1.11 4.20
C ARG A 44 11.87 0.08 4.54
N ARG A 45 13.10 0.10 4.00
CA ARG A 45 14.07 1.18 4.20
C ARG A 45 13.56 2.50 3.62
N PHE A 46 12.83 2.45 2.50
CA PHE A 46 12.18 3.61 1.88
C PHE A 46 10.91 4.05 2.62
N LEU A 47 10.03 3.12 2.98
CA LEU A 47 8.73 3.43 3.59
C LEU A 47 8.83 3.91 5.04
N LYS A 48 9.72 3.33 5.85
CA LYS A 48 9.83 3.68 7.27
C LYS A 48 10.02 5.20 7.51
N PRO A 49 10.96 5.89 6.83
CA PRO A 49 11.09 7.34 6.94
C PRO A 49 9.87 8.10 6.42
N LEU A 50 9.17 7.57 5.42
CA LEU A 50 7.99 8.23 4.83
C LEU A 50 6.85 8.28 5.85
N VAL A 51 6.65 7.19 6.59
CA VAL A 51 5.68 7.12 7.69
C VAL A 51 6.01 8.13 8.78
N PHE A 52 7.29 8.29 9.13
CA PHE A 52 7.69 9.31 10.11
C PHE A 52 7.42 10.73 9.63
N ILE A 53 7.71 11.04 8.36
CA ILE A 53 7.43 12.35 7.76
C ILE A 53 5.93 12.64 7.79
N VAL A 54 5.11 11.70 7.30
CA VAL A 54 3.64 11.83 7.28
C VAL A 54 3.09 12.09 8.69
N ASN A 55 3.56 11.34 9.68
CA ASN A 55 3.11 11.51 11.06
C ASN A 55 3.57 12.84 11.68
N ALA A 56 4.81 13.25 11.43
CA ALA A 56 5.35 14.52 11.92
C ALA A 56 4.62 15.73 11.33
N GLU A 57 4.22 15.63 10.06
CA GLU A 57 3.58 16.72 9.33
C GLU A 57 2.06 16.60 9.23
N TRP A 58 1.46 15.66 9.97
CA TRP A 58 0.02 15.35 9.88
C TRP A 58 -0.86 16.59 10.07
N LYS A 59 -0.45 17.53 10.94
CA LYS A 59 -1.15 18.80 11.15
C LYS A 59 -1.27 19.65 9.86
N SER A 60 -0.28 19.56 8.97
CA SER A 60 -0.22 20.31 7.72
C SER A 60 -0.93 19.56 6.58
N ILE A 61 -0.84 18.23 6.54
CA ILE A 61 -1.36 17.42 5.42
C ILE A 61 -2.72 16.77 5.67
N GLY A 62 -3.17 16.67 6.93
CA GLY A 62 -4.36 15.91 7.30
C GLY A 62 -5.65 16.41 6.65
N ASN A 63 -5.75 17.73 6.45
CA ASN A 63 -6.93 18.39 5.85
C ASN A 63 -6.87 18.47 4.31
N LEU A 64 -5.76 18.04 3.69
CA LEU A 64 -5.61 18.08 2.24
C LEU A 64 -6.40 16.94 1.58
N THR A 65 -6.72 17.12 0.30
CA THR A 65 -7.23 16.02 -0.53
C THR A 65 -6.13 14.99 -0.79
N ASP A 66 -6.50 13.77 -1.17
CA ASP A 66 -5.51 12.69 -1.37
C ASP A 66 -4.47 13.05 -2.45
N LYS A 67 -4.89 13.76 -3.51
CA LYS A 67 -3.99 14.23 -4.56
C LYS A 67 -3.00 15.27 -4.04
N GLU A 68 -3.44 16.16 -3.16
CA GLU A 68 -2.59 17.19 -2.56
C GLU A 68 -1.63 16.60 -1.53
N LYS A 69 -2.06 15.61 -0.74
CA LYS A 69 -1.18 14.85 0.18
C LYS A 69 -0.02 14.22 -0.58
N VAL A 70 -0.31 13.53 -1.69
CA VAL A 70 0.72 12.89 -2.53
C VAL A 70 1.68 13.93 -3.09
N ASN A 71 1.17 15.01 -3.70
CA ASN A 71 1.99 16.07 -4.28
C ASN A 71 2.87 16.77 -3.23
N TYR A 72 2.33 17.02 -2.04
CA TYR A 72 3.06 17.63 -0.93
C TYR A 72 4.23 16.73 -0.49
N LEU A 73 3.97 15.43 -0.30
CA LEU A 73 5.02 14.48 0.09
C LEU A 73 6.07 14.32 -1.01
N GLU A 74 5.64 14.22 -2.26
CA GLU A 74 6.54 14.12 -3.42
C GLU A 74 7.50 15.30 -3.49
N LYS A 75 7.00 16.54 -3.36
CA LYS A 75 7.84 17.74 -3.27
C LYS A 75 8.76 17.75 -2.04
N SER A 76 8.36 17.08 -0.95
CA SER A 76 9.17 17.07 0.27
C SER A 76 10.38 16.15 0.17
N ILE A 77 10.31 15.11 -0.67
CA ILE A 77 11.33 14.03 -0.75
C ILE A 77 12.06 13.95 -2.09
N HIS A 78 11.43 14.35 -3.20
CA HIS A 78 11.99 14.23 -4.56
C HIS A 78 12.56 15.55 -5.07
N VAL A 79 13.85 15.52 -5.41
CA VAL A 79 14.51 16.62 -6.13
C VAL A 79 14.06 16.58 -7.58
N THR A 80 13.62 17.72 -8.11
CA THR A 80 13.34 17.89 -9.53
C THR A 80 13.87 19.25 -9.98
N SER A 81 13.98 19.48 -11.29
CA SER A 81 14.40 20.80 -11.81
C SER A 81 13.49 21.94 -11.36
N LYS A 82 12.22 21.65 -11.03
CA LYS A 82 11.24 22.61 -10.50
C LYS A 82 11.19 22.64 -8.97
N ASN A 83 11.90 21.75 -8.30
CA ASN A 83 11.99 21.63 -6.84
C ASN A 83 13.43 21.28 -6.42
N PRO A 84 14.35 22.24 -6.55
CA PRO A 84 15.78 21.99 -6.32
C PRO A 84 16.14 21.91 -4.82
N GLN A 85 15.30 22.48 -3.94
CA GLN A 85 15.52 22.51 -2.50
C GLN A 85 14.45 21.67 -1.80
N ILE A 86 14.79 20.41 -1.52
CA ILE A 86 13.89 19.48 -0.83
C ILE A 86 14.05 19.56 0.68
N LYS A 87 12.98 19.21 1.39
CA LYS A 87 12.95 19.24 2.86
C LYS A 87 13.66 18.04 3.48
N TYR A 88 13.56 16.86 2.85
CA TYR A 88 14.11 15.61 3.38
C TYR A 88 15.16 15.01 2.46
N SER A 89 16.39 15.51 2.55
CA SER A 89 17.53 15.04 1.75
C SER A 89 17.95 13.57 2.01
N TYR A 90 17.36 12.93 3.02
CA TYR A 90 17.60 11.50 3.33
C TYR A 90 17.43 10.63 2.08
N TYR A 91 16.37 10.87 1.30
CA TYR A 91 16.05 10.07 0.12
C TYR A 91 17.01 10.22 -1.06
N GLN A 92 17.91 11.21 -1.02
CA GLN A 92 18.93 11.40 -2.05
C GLN A 92 20.23 10.68 -1.73
N LYS A 93 20.33 10.07 -0.54
CA LYS A 93 21.51 9.34 -0.04
C LYS A 93 21.28 7.82 0.03
N VAL A 94 20.06 7.36 -0.25
CA VAL A 94 19.67 5.94 -0.19
C VAL A 94 19.98 5.27 -1.52
#